data_AF-A0A7V4QFN4-F1
#
_entry.id   AF-A0A7V4QFN4-F1
#
_cell.length_a   1.000
_cell.length_b   1.000
_cell.length_c   1.000
_cell.angle_alpha   90.00
_cell.angle_beta   90.00
_cell.angle_gamma   90.00
#
_symmetry.space_group_name_H-M   'P 1'
#
loop_
_entity.id
_entity.type
_entity.pdbx_description
1 polymer ?
#
loop_
_entity_poly.entity_id
_entity_poly.type
_entity_poly.pdbx_seq_one_letter_code
_entity_poly.pdbx_strand_id
1 'polypeptide(L)'
;MKNKILFLKICFCFLFFFLIKLANCLADDLSDFKIFYEKLHDKRKAGLLYDFFCLVDFKDIENIRSPFLCIASGDLVNVSKRGIFFDIEDKKGLQTLTQDEFIDLWDRGFIIAPIPTNVWCDKGKGDTNFYIIYAYHDDEFERWEKTLNYIFNEIEKKNKKIAYIDELGLIPYESVEHTMRFKNISEEEAFQEIKKTLEEEIKNIKTGVAIYDSNSTYNKLYTLLARNKVECYMEDLTYDNWKEIVNFDALEVNKLARLYFLNGDIGNYVMYKKIYIDTFWKLNVKQRDEHFAEQLEYLIKNNPDKIFFTIRGIGHLGLEEKLINRGINTRYIILGNDDLEKSLINQQIIQVCRNLDVEIPPDEELKLILGGEFEEFIRAYLMLCGRNILQAIAETKTLLSNLSKEKIRELFNEVKKKVSENKGKITDQKELYKLIYSIIEAEVK
;
A
#
# COMPACT_ATOMS: atom_id res chain seq x y z
N MET A 1 31.21 -33.37 -11.93
CA MET A 1 29.91 -33.72 -11.31
C MET A 1 30.00 -34.13 -9.83
N LYS A 2 31.00 -34.90 -9.38
CA LYS A 2 31.11 -35.33 -7.96
C LYS A 2 31.22 -34.19 -6.93
N ASN A 3 31.81 -33.04 -7.28
CA ASN A 3 31.93 -31.89 -6.36
C ASN A 3 30.65 -31.03 -6.23
N LYS A 4 29.73 -31.05 -7.21
CA LYS A 4 28.46 -30.31 -7.12
C LYS A 4 27.45 -30.99 -6.18
N ILE A 5 27.49 -32.32 -6.09
CA ILE A 5 26.63 -33.10 -5.17
C ILE A 5 27.12 -32.97 -3.73
N LEU A 6 28.44 -32.83 -3.50
CA LEU A 6 28.98 -32.59 -2.17
C LEU A 6 28.67 -31.17 -1.67
N PHE A 7 28.74 -30.15 -2.54
CA PHE A 7 28.36 -28.77 -2.22
C PHE A 7 26.86 -28.64 -1.92
N LEU A 8 25.97 -29.28 -2.71
CA LEU A 8 24.54 -29.31 -2.42
C LEU A 8 24.22 -30.05 -1.12
N LYS A 9 24.93 -31.15 -0.79
CA LYS A 9 24.76 -31.84 0.49
C LYS A 9 25.27 -31.01 1.67
N ILE A 10 26.36 -30.25 1.51
CA ILE A 10 26.88 -29.36 2.55
C ILE A 10 25.94 -28.15 2.74
N CYS A 11 25.41 -27.54 1.67
CA CYS A 11 24.43 -26.46 1.76
C CYS A 11 23.09 -26.95 2.32
N PHE A 12 22.62 -28.15 1.97
CA PHE A 12 21.40 -28.72 2.55
C PHE A 12 21.61 -29.10 4.02
N CYS A 13 22.79 -29.61 4.40
CA CYS A 13 23.13 -29.82 5.81
C CYS A 13 23.31 -28.50 6.56
N PHE A 14 23.87 -27.44 5.97
CA PHE A 14 24.01 -26.14 6.64
C PHE A 14 22.66 -25.42 6.76
N LEU A 15 21.78 -25.50 5.76
CA LEU A 15 20.42 -24.98 5.80
C LEU A 15 19.56 -25.80 6.79
N PHE A 16 19.73 -27.12 6.84
CA PHE A 16 19.06 -28.00 7.79
C PHE A 16 19.58 -27.80 9.21
N PHE A 17 20.89 -27.64 9.43
CA PHE A 17 21.46 -27.34 10.76
C PHE A 17 21.22 -25.89 11.20
N PHE A 18 21.08 -24.93 10.27
CA PHE A 18 20.70 -23.55 10.58
C PHE A 18 19.20 -23.45 10.86
N LEU A 19 18.34 -24.14 10.10
CA LEU A 19 16.92 -24.28 10.40
C LEU A 19 16.69 -25.12 11.65
N ILE A 20 17.54 -26.10 11.97
CA ILE A 20 17.52 -26.82 13.25
C ILE A 20 18.15 -26.00 14.37
N LYS A 21 19.08 -25.08 14.15
CA LYS A 21 19.54 -24.15 15.21
C LYS A 21 18.55 -23.02 15.46
N LEU A 22 17.91 -22.52 14.41
CA LEU A 22 16.83 -21.53 14.51
C LEU A 22 15.58 -22.18 15.09
N ALA A 23 15.23 -23.38 14.61
CA ALA A 23 14.20 -24.20 15.23
C ALA A 23 14.61 -24.58 16.63
N ASN A 24 15.82 -25.07 16.96
CA ASN A 24 16.19 -25.45 18.34
C ASN A 24 16.36 -24.26 19.30
N CYS A 25 16.62 -23.05 18.81
CA CYS A 25 16.47 -21.82 19.60
C CYS A 25 15.00 -21.38 19.76
N LEU A 26 14.06 -22.02 19.03
CA LEU A 26 12.61 -21.79 19.01
C LEU A 26 11.79 -23.09 19.29
N ALA A 27 12.43 -24.23 19.65
CA ALA A 27 11.85 -25.57 19.41
C ALA A 27 11.13 -26.12 20.62
N ASP A 28 11.45 -25.63 21.82
CA ASP A 28 10.63 -25.91 22.99
C ASP A 28 9.30 -25.14 22.94
N ASP A 29 9.09 -24.30 21.90
CA ASP A 29 7.97 -23.37 21.75
C ASP A 29 7.23 -23.49 20.39
N LEU A 30 7.40 -24.62 19.68
CA LEU A 30 6.68 -24.91 18.43
C LEU A 30 5.16 -25.04 18.63
N SER A 31 4.69 -25.35 19.85
CA SER A 31 3.27 -25.27 20.19
C SER A 31 2.77 -23.83 20.19
N ASP A 32 3.57 -22.92 20.71
CA ASP A 32 3.19 -21.52 20.90
C ASP A 32 3.35 -20.75 19.58
N PHE A 33 4.35 -21.09 18.75
CA PHE A 33 4.43 -20.61 17.35
C PHE A 33 3.28 -21.15 16.48
N LYS A 34 2.86 -22.40 16.69
CA LYS A 34 1.70 -22.96 15.98
C LYS A 34 0.39 -22.30 16.45
N ILE A 35 0.21 -22.11 17.75
CA ILE A 35 -0.95 -21.37 18.32
C ILE A 35 -0.91 -19.90 17.88
N PHE A 36 0.27 -19.28 17.79
CA PHE A 36 0.51 -17.96 17.22
C PHE A 36 0.06 -17.89 15.77
N TYR A 37 0.55 -18.80 14.94
CA TYR A 37 0.19 -18.88 13.52
C TYR A 37 -1.30 -19.17 13.34
N GLU A 38 -1.89 -20.05 14.15
CA GLU A 38 -3.33 -20.37 14.12
C GLU A 38 -4.19 -19.17 14.56
N LYS A 39 -3.86 -18.50 15.66
CA LYS A 39 -4.55 -17.27 16.11
C LYS A 39 -4.42 -16.13 15.09
N LEU A 40 -3.27 -16.00 14.45
CA LEU A 40 -3.02 -15.03 13.38
C LEU A 40 -3.77 -15.36 12.10
N HIS A 41 -3.76 -16.63 11.72
CA HIS A 41 -4.48 -17.13 10.57
C HIS A 41 -5.99 -16.95 10.77
N ASP A 42 -6.51 -17.19 11.97
CA ASP A 42 -7.93 -16.96 12.29
C ASP A 42 -8.28 -15.46 12.30
N LYS A 43 -7.38 -14.59 12.79
CA LYS A 43 -7.56 -13.12 12.71
C LYS A 43 -7.43 -12.58 11.28
N ARG A 44 -6.55 -13.14 10.46
CA ARG A 44 -6.43 -12.85 9.02
C ARG A 44 -7.66 -13.34 8.26
N LYS A 45 -8.19 -14.52 8.58
CA LYS A 45 -9.46 -15.04 8.06
C LYS A 45 -10.66 -14.19 8.48
N ALA A 46 -10.58 -13.53 9.63
CA ALA A 46 -11.59 -12.58 10.07
C ALA A 46 -11.51 -11.22 9.32
N GLY A 47 -10.60 -11.08 8.34
CA GLY A 47 -10.54 -9.92 7.45
C GLY A 47 -9.88 -8.68 8.05
N LEU A 48 -9.08 -8.82 9.11
CA LEU A 48 -8.36 -7.71 9.74
C LEU A 48 -6.96 -7.54 9.13
N LEU A 49 -6.56 -6.29 8.89
CA LEU A 49 -5.24 -5.93 8.36
C LEU A 49 -4.19 -5.90 9.49
N TYR A 50 -3.32 -6.91 9.53
CA TYR A 50 -2.20 -7.00 10.47
C TYR A 50 -0.87 -7.07 9.74
N ASP A 51 0.16 -6.50 10.35
CA ASP A 51 1.54 -6.61 9.88
C ASP A 51 2.50 -7.11 10.95
N PHE A 52 3.53 -7.85 10.53
CA PHE A 52 4.62 -8.37 11.36
C PHE A 52 5.91 -7.57 11.11
N PHE A 53 6.36 -6.75 12.06
CA PHE A 53 7.48 -5.84 11.85
C PHE A 53 8.29 -5.63 13.13
N CYS A 54 9.51 -5.11 13.00
CA CYS A 54 10.26 -4.56 14.13
C CYS A 54 10.07 -3.05 14.19
N LEU A 55 10.00 -2.48 15.40
CA LEU A 55 10.10 -1.03 15.54
C LEU A 55 11.53 -0.56 15.35
N VAL A 56 11.67 0.60 14.70
CA VAL A 56 12.96 1.27 14.53
C VAL A 56 13.37 2.05 15.78
N ASP A 57 12.45 2.83 16.36
CA ASP A 57 12.64 3.50 17.64
C ASP A 57 11.64 2.95 18.66
N PHE A 58 12.14 2.35 19.73
CA PHE A 58 11.29 1.78 20.78
C PHE A 58 10.48 2.83 21.53
N LYS A 59 10.86 4.11 21.44
CA LYS A 59 10.04 5.20 21.96
C LYS A 59 8.72 5.32 21.23
N ASP A 60 8.64 4.87 19.97
CA ASP A 60 7.42 4.88 19.17
C ASP A 60 6.45 3.74 19.55
N ILE A 61 6.75 2.91 20.56
CA ILE A 61 5.86 1.85 21.04
C ILE A 61 4.49 2.40 21.48
N GLU A 62 4.45 3.64 21.97
CA GLU A 62 3.18 4.30 22.30
C GLU A 62 2.34 4.59 21.06
N ASN A 63 2.94 4.70 19.88
CA ASN A 63 2.24 5.00 18.63
C ASN A 63 1.72 3.73 17.93
N ILE A 64 2.08 2.54 18.42
CA ILE A 64 1.53 1.28 17.91
C ILE A 64 0.07 1.13 18.33
N ARG A 65 -0.74 0.65 17.37
CA ARG A 65 -2.14 0.31 17.61
C ARG A 65 -2.26 -0.98 18.41
N SER A 66 -3.13 -0.95 19.42
CA SER A 66 -3.49 -2.11 20.22
C SER A 66 -4.84 -2.71 19.80
N PRO A 67 -5.09 -4.01 20.01
CA PRO A 67 -4.17 -4.98 20.60
C PRO A 67 -3.07 -5.42 19.63
N PHE A 68 -1.89 -5.75 20.16
CA PHE A 68 -0.78 -6.30 19.38
C PHE A 68 -0.15 -7.50 20.10
N LEU A 69 0.63 -8.29 19.37
CA LEU A 69 1.37 -9.44 19.89
C LEU A 69 2.87 -9.16 19.84
N CYS A 70 3.61 -9.58 20.85
CA CYS A 70 5.08 -9.51 20.88
C CYS A 70 5.65 -10.58 21.82
N ILE A 71 6.97 -10.78 21.79
CA ILE A 71 7.67 -11.61 22.78
C ILE A 71 8.13 -10.74 23.94
N ALA A 72 7.65 -11.03 25.15
CA ALA A 72 8.09 -10.35 26.38
C ALA A 72 8.55 -11.39 27.40
N SER A 73 9.78 -11.23 27.91
CA SER A 73 10.42 -12.17 28.84
C SER A 73 10.48 -13.60 28.32
N GLY A 74 10.68 -13.76 27.01
CA GLY A 74 10.69 -15.05 26.32
C GLY A 74 9.32 -15.66 26.04
N ASP A 75 8.22 -15.07 26.51
CA ASP A 75 6.86 -15.56 26.27
C ASP A 75 6.14 -14.71 25.20
N LEU A 76 5.36 -15.36 24.34
CA LEU A 76 4.45 -14.64 23.45
C LEU A 76 3.25 -14.11 24.24
N VAL A 77 3.06 -12.79 24.19
CA VAL A 77 2.01 -12.11 24.94
C VAL A 77 1.08 -11.29 24.05
N ASN A 78 -0.18 -11.19 24.47
CA ASN A 78 -1.14 -10.26 23.90
C ASN A 78 -1.13 -8.96 24.70
N VAL A 79 -0.91 -7.84 24.03
CA VAL A 79 -0.71 -6.55 24.65
C VAL A 79 -1.82 -5.59 24.23
N SER A 80 -2.54 -5.07 25.22
CA SER A 80 -3.54 -4.02 25.02
C SER A 80 -3.07 -2.72 25.66
N LYS A 81 -3.25 -1.58 24.99
CA LYS A 81 -2.80 -0.28 25.49
C LYS A 81 -3.97 0.50 26.08
N ARG A 82 -3.77 1.08 27.27
CA ARG A 82 -4.71 2.00 27.94
C ARG A 82 -3.98 3.25 28.42
N GLY A 83 -3.91 4.27 27.57
CA GLY A 83 -3.14 5.49 27.86
C GLY A 83 -1.65 5.18 27.93
N ILE A 84 -1.02 5.35 29.09
CA ILE A 84 0.39 5.02 29.33
C ILE A 84 0.63 3.60 29.86
N PHE A 85 -0.45 2.83 30.06
CA PHE A 85 -0.38 1.47 30.59
C PHE A 85 -0.53 0.42 29.49
N PHE A 86 0.12 -0.73 29.70
CA PHE A 86 0.10 -1.90 28.85
C PHE A 86 -0.44 -3.08 29.65
N ASP A 87 -1.56 -3.63 29.20
CA ASP A 87 -2.07 -4.89 29.73
C ASP A 87 -1.49 -6.04 28.94
N ILE A 88 -0.68 -6.85 29.61
CA ILE A 88 -0.13 -8.10 29.10
C ILE A 88 -1.07 -9.23 29.54
N GLU A 89 -1.62 -9.96 28.58
CA GLU A 89 -2.29 -11.23 28.81
C GLU A 89 -1.32 -12.37 28.46
N ASP A 90 -0.82 -13.05 29.50
CA ASP A 90 0.10 -14.19 29.39
C ASP A 90 -0.54 -15.48 29.97
N LYS A 91 0.24 -16.55 30.11
CA LYS A 91 -0.23 -17.82 30.71
C LYS A 91 -0.59 -17.71 32.20
N LYS A 92 -0.12 -16.68 32.91
CA LYS A 92 -0.35 -16.43 34.34
C LYS A 92 -1.54 -15.50 34.59
N GLY A 93 -2.01 -14.78 33.56
CA GLY A 93 -3.22 -13.97 33.58
C GLY A 93 -3.00 -12.57 33.02
N LEU A 94 -3.90 -11.66 33.34
CA LEU A 94 -3.80 -10.26 32.93
C LEU A 94 -2.91 -9.49 33.93
N GLN A 95 -1.84 -8.86 33.43
CA GLN A 95 -0.97 -7.97 34.19
C GLN A 95 -0.99 -6.57 33.56
N THR A 96 -1.18 -5.52 34.37
CA THR A 96 -1.07 -4.13 33.91
C THR A 96 0.30 -3.58 34.28
N LEU A 97 0.98 -2.98 33.31
CA LEU A 97 2.33 -2.42 33.42
C LEU A 97 2.34 -0.96 32.96
N THR A 98 3.27 -0.18 33.49
CA THR A 98 3.69 1.08 32.88
C THR A 98 4.48 0.83 31.59
N GLN A 99 4.67 1.87 30.79
CA GLN A 99 5.49 1.80 29.57
C GLN A 99 6.93 1.35 29.86
N ASP A 100 7.58 1.92 30.87
CA ASP A 100 8.96 1.58 31.21
C ASP A 100 9.08 0.10 31.63
N GLU A 101 8.15 -0.36 32.47
CA GLU A 101 8.09 -1.78 32.87
C GLU A 101 7.84 -2.70 31.66
N PHE A 102 6.98 -2.30 30.72
CA PHE A 102 6.75 -3.07 29.50
C PHE A 102 8.00 -3.12 28.62
N ILE A 103 8.68 -1.99 28.40
CA ILE A 103 9.90 -1.91 27.58
C ILE A 103 11.03 -2.75 28.19
N ASP A 104 11.09 -2.85 29.51
CA ASP A 104 12.06 -3.68 30.22
C ASP A 104 11.77 -5.18 30.06
N LEU A 105 10.50 -5.56 29.93
CA LEU A 105 10.10 -6.95 29.70
C LEU A 105 10.11 -7.35 28.23
N TRP A 106 9.87 -6.41 27.31
CA TRP A 106 9.81 -6.68 25.89
C TRP A 106 11.19 -7.05 25.34
N ASP A 107 11.28 -8.16 24.61
CA ASP A 107 12.53 -8.66 24.04
C ASP A 107 13.03 -7.80 22.86
N ARG A 108 12.35 -6.68 22.57
CA ARG A 108 12.68 -5.71 21.51
C ARG A 108 12.71 -6.33 20.11
N GLY A 109 12.04 -7.47 19.97
CA GLY A 109 11.92 -8.22 18.73
C GLY A 109 10.75 -7.75 17.87
N PHE A 110 10.22 -8.69 17.08
CA PHE A 110 9.09 -8.40 16.21
C PHE A 110 7.78 -8.19 16.99
N ILE A 111 6.91 -7.40 16.37
CA ILE A 111 5.57 -7.06 16.79
C ILE A 111 4.61 -7.49 15.69
N ILE A 112 3.44 -7.99 16.08
CA ILE A 112 2.28 -8.11 15.20
C ILE A 112 1.18 -7.20 15.68
N ALA A 113 0.88 -6.18 14.89
CA ALA A 113 -0.13 -5.19 15.21
C ALA A 113 -1.01 -4.90 13.99
N PRO A 114 -2.17 -4.26 14.20
CA PRO A 114 -2.84 -3.55 13.12
C PRO A 114 -1.83 -2.63 12.43
N ILE A 115 -1.93 -2.52 11.10
CA ILE A 115 -0.90 -1.87 10.29
C ILE A 115 -0.59 -0.45 10.83
N PRO A 116 0.66 -0.19 11.25
CA PRO A 116 1.03 1.08 11.87
C PRO A 116 1.10 2.20 10.83
N THR A 117 0.81 3.42 11.27
CA THR A 117 0.93 4.63 10.45
C THR A 117 1.85 5.62 11.15
N ASN A 118 2.68 6.32 10.39
CA ASN A 118 3.67 7.31 10.85
C ASN A 118 4.73 6.76 11.80
N VAL A 119 4.93 5.44 11.80
CA VAL A 119 5.98 4.77 12.58
C VAL A 119 6.90 4.05 11.62
N TRP A 120 8.21 4.22 11.82
CA TRP A 120 9.22 3.51 11.05
C TRP A 120 9.29 2.05 11.48
N CYS A 121 9.18 1.16 10.50
CA CYS A 121 9.11 -0.28 10.70
C CYS A 121 10.23 -0.97 9.90
N ASP A 122 10.91 -1.92 10.53
CA ASP A 122 11.95 -2.74 9.91
C ASP A 122 11.44 -4.14 9.54
N LYS A 123 11.90 -4.58 8.38
CA LYS A 123 11.56 -5.84 7.71
C LYS A 123 12.86 -6.50 7.23
N GLY A 124 13.25 -7.60 7.89
CA GLY A 124 14.48 -8.35 7.59
C GLY A 124 15.48 -8.41 8.75
N LYS A 125 16.73 -8.81 8.48
CA LYS A 125 17.81 -8.94 9.47
C LYS A 125 19.07 -8.23 8.96
N GLY A 126 19.48 -7.17 9.65
CA GLY A 126 20.73 -6.45 9.39
C GLY A 126 20.51 -5.01 8.94
N ASP A 127 21.55 -4.41 8.36
CA ASP A 127 21.50 -3.01 7.94
C ASP A 127 20.48 -2.79 6.82
N THR A 128 19.71 -1.72 6.96
CA THR A 128 18.73 -1.27 5.96
C THR A 128 19.44 -0.87 4.66
N ASN A 129 19.03 -1.50 3.56
CA ASN A 129 19.54 -1.19 2.22
C ASN A 129 18.47 -0.53 1.34
N PHE A 130 17.21 -0.57 1.79
CA PHE A 130 16.07 -0.01 1.05
C PHE A 130 15.03 0.61 1.96
N TYR A 131 14.51 1.78 1.58
CA TYR A 131 13.42 2.46 2.27
C TYR A 131 12.16 2.52 1.38
N ILE A 132 11.00 2.20 1.93
CA ILE A 132 9.70 2.38 1.25
C ILE A 132 8.88 3.38 2.02
N ILE A 133 8.42 4.41 1.33
CA ILE A 133 7.40 5.32 1.83
C ILE A 133 6.10 4.96 1.15
N TYR A 134 5.17 4.36 1.89
CA TYR A 134 3.81 4.18 1.42
C TYR A 134 3.02 5.47 1.70
N ALA A 135 2.44 6.03 0.66
CA ALA A 135 1.60 7.21 0.75
C ALA A 135 0.19 6.91 0.23
N TYR A 136 -0.79 7.61 0.79
CA TYR A 136 -2.14 7.67 0.21
C TYR A 136 -2.42 9.11 -0.21
N HIS A 137 -3.41 9.30 -1.10
CA HIS A 137 -3.99 10.57 -1.57
C HIS A 137 -3.35 11.89 -1.06
N ASP A 138 -2.79 12.70 -1.97
CA ASP A 138 -2.33 14.09 -1.75
C ASP A 138 -2.04 14.43 -0.28
N ASP A 139 -1.11 13.68 0.31
CA ASP A 139 -0.61 13.99 1.64
C ASP A 139 -0.03 15.40 1.65
N GLU A 140 -0.17 16.09 2.77
CA GLU A 140 0.55 17.34 2.98
C GLU A 140 2.04 17.07 2.77
N PHE A 141 2.61 17.65 1.71
CA PHE A 141 4.01 17.44 1.32
C PHE A 141 5.00 17.63 2.48
N GLU A 142 4.63 18.40 3.52
CA GLU A 142 5.40 18.54 4.76
C GLU A 142 5.75 17.19 5.41
N ARG A 143 4.86 16.19 5.37
CA ARG A 143 5.13 14.86 5.91
C ARG A 143 6.14 14.09 5.07
N TRP A 144 6.03 14.21 3.76
CA TRP A 144 7.01 13.63 2.83
C TRP A 144 8.37 14.28 3.06
N GLU A 145 8.42 15.61 3.15
CA GLU A 145 9.64 16.37 3.41
C GLU A 145 10.30 15.97 4.74
N LYS A 146 9.54 15.87 5.83
CA LYS A 146 10.05 15.41 7.14
C LYS A 146 10.63 13.99 7.05
N THR A 147 9.91 13.09 6.40
CA THR A 147 10.30 11.68 6.23
C THR A 147 11.57 11.56 5.38
N LEU A 148 11.63 12.28 4.26
CA LEU A 148 12.79 12.30 3.36
C LEU A 148 14.01 12.92 4.03
N ASN A 149 13.85 14.04 4.74
CA ASN A 149 14.94 14.65 5.50
C ASN A 149 15.47 13.71 6.60
N TYR A 150 14.60 12.94 7.26
CA TYR A 150 15.03 11.88 8.18
C TYR A 150 15.89 10.83 7.46
N ILE A 151 15.44 10.33 6.30
CA ILE A 151 16.19 9.35 5.50
C ILE A 151 17.55 9.93 5.07
N PHE A 152 17.58 11.16 4.57
CA PHE A 152 18.80 11.82 4.11
C PHE A 152 19.83 11.92 5.24
N ASN A 153 19.40 12.40 6.41
CA ASN A 153 20.26 12.54 7.58
C ASN A 153 20.77 11.18 8.07
N GLU A 154 19.92 10.14 8.08
CA GLU A 154 20.33 8.79 8.49
C GLU A 154 21.35 8.16 7.53
N ILE A 155 21.17 8.36 6.22
CA ILE A 155 22.09 7.85 5.20
C ILE A 155 23.42 8.61 5.22
N GLU A 156 23.39 9.92 5.44
CA GLU A 156 24.59 10.76 5.60
C GLU A 156 25.44 10.29 6.79
N LYS A 157 24.82 10.01 7.95
CA LYS A 157 25.53 9.44 9.12
C LYS A 157 26.21 8.10 8.82
N LYS A 158 25.66 7.31 7.90
CA LYS A 158 26.23 6.02 7.45
C LYS A 158 27.31 6.18 6.38
N ASN A 159 27.60 7.41 5.94
CA ASN A 159 28.52 7.71 4.84
C ASN A 159 28.22 6.89 3.57
N LYS A 160 26.92 6.73 3.27
CA LYS A 160 26.41 6.03 2.09
C LYS A 160 25.82 7.04 1.12
N LYS A 161 25.73 6.68 -0.16
CA LYS A 161 25.01 7.47 -1.16
C LYS A 161 23.53 7.10 -1.13
N ILE A 162 22.68 8.04 -1.49
CA ILE A 162 21.24 7.81 -1.61
C ILE A 162 20.81 7.79 -3.07
N ALA A 163 19.91 6.87 -3.41
CA ALA A 163 19.22 6.84 -4.69
C ALA A 163 17.71 6.71 -4.52
N TYR A 164 16.97 7.45 -5.33
CA TYR A 164 15.52 7.35 -5.46
C TYR A 164 15.17 6.48 -6.67
N ILE A 165 14.22 5.56 -6.51
CA ILE A 165 13.60 4.86 -7.64
C ILE A 165 12.18 5.39 -7.79
N ASP A 166 11.96 6.07 -8.90
CA ASP A 166 10.71 6.72 -9.22
C ASP A 166 9.68 5.72 -9.73
N GLU A 167 8.51 5.70 -9.10
CA GLU A 167 7.37 4.94 -9.58
C GLU A 167 6.84 5.66 -10.82
N LEU A 168 7.23 5.19 -12.01
CA LEU A 168 6.81 5.82 -13.24
C LEU A 168 5.27 5.86 -13.30
N GLY A 169 4.70 7.05 -13.43
CA GLY A 169 3.34 7.21 -13.93
C GLY A 169 3.25 6.60 -15.33
N LEU A 170 2.17 5.90 -15.65
CA LEU A 170 2.01 5.24 -16.95
C LEU A 170 2.33 6.21 -18.10
N ILE A 171 3.21 5.80 -19.03
CA ILE A 171 3.45 6.56 -20.27
C ILE A 171 2.11 6.65 -21.02
N PRO A 172 1.53 7.85 -21.22
CA PRO A 172 0.22 7.94 -21.86
C PRO A 172 0.27 7.41 -23.29
N TYR A 173 -0.77 6.67 -23.69
CA TYR A 173 -0.87 6.16 -25.07
C TYR A 173 -0.85 7.31 -26.08
N GLU A 174 -1.44 8.45 -25.75
CA GLU A 174 -1.45 9.65 -26.58
C GLU A 174 -0.04 10.17 -26.88
N SER A 175 0.88 10.05 -25.92
CA SER A 175 2.29 10.42 -26.11
C SER A 175 3.01 9.46 -27.06
N VAL A 176 2.75 8.15 -26.92
CA VAL A 176 3.29 7.13 -27.83
C VAL A 176 2.74 7.31 -29.23
N GLU A 177 1.42 7.50 -29.36
CA GLU A 177 0.75 7.70 -30.64
C GLU A 177 1.26 8.96 -31.36
N HIS A 178 1.41 10.08 -30.63
CA HIS A 178 1.98 11.30 -31.18
C HIS A 178 3.39 11.08 -31.73
N THR A 179 4.25 10.41 -30.95
CA THR A 179 5.64 10.13 -31.34
C THR A 179 5.72 9.19 -32.54
N MET A 180 4.92 8.13 -32.52
CA MET A 180 4.75 7.16 -33.62
C MET A 180 4.39 7.89 -34.93
N ARG A 181 3.39 8.78 -34.89
CA ARG A 181 2.94 9.55 -36.07
C ARG A 181 3.96 10.58 -36.54
N PHE A 182 4.58 11.31 -35.61
CA PHE A 182 5.52 12.38 -35.93
C PHE A 182 6.82 11.83 -36.54
N LYS A 183 7.32 10.70 -36.03
CA LYS A 183 8.60 10.10 -36.44
C LYS A 183 8.46 8.98 -37.45
N ASN A 184 7.23 8.51 -37.71
CA ASN A 184 6.94 7.40 -38.61
C ASN A 184 7.71 6.13 -38.24
N ILE A 185 7.60 5.73 -36.97
CA ILE A 185 8.21 4.54 -36.35
C ILE A 185 7.13 3.60 -35.81
N SER A 186 7.49 2.41 -35.34
CA SER A 186 6.55 1.49 -34.69
C SER A 186 6.12 1.98 -33.29
N GLU A 187 5.01 1.42 -32.77
CA GLU A 187 4.52 1.72 -31.42
C GLU A 187 5.56 1.37 -30.33
N GLU A 188 6.23 0.24 -30.48
CA GLU A 188 7.29 -0.20 -29.56
C GLU A 188 8.50 0.73 -29.60
N GLU A 189 8.96 1.14 -30.79
CA GLU A 189 10.05 2.10 -30.92
C GLU A 189 9.68 3.46 -30.29
N ALA A 190 8.46 3.93 -30.49
CA ALA A 190 7.96 5.17 -29.87
C ALA A 190 7.90 5.07 -28.34
N PHE A 191 7.43 3.94 -27.80
CA PHE A 191 7.45 3.67 -26.36
C PHE A 191 8.88 3.70 -25.80
N GLN A 192 9.82 2.99 -26.43
CA GLN A 192 11.21 2.94 -25.98
C GLN A 192 11.89 4.31 -26.04
N GLU A 193 11.57 5.12 -27.05
CA GLU A 193 12.14 6.46 -27.17
C GLU A 193 11.62 7.42 -26.09
N ILE A 194 10.33 7.39 -25.79
CA ILE A 194 9.76 8.17 -24.69
C ILE A 194 10.35 7.72 -23.36
N LYS A 195 10.39 6.41 -23.13
CA LYS A 195 10.99 5.81 -21.93
C LYS A 195 12.42 6.32 -21.74
N LYS A 196 13.25 6.25 -22.79
CA LYS A 196 14.64 6.74 -22.75
C LYS A 196 14.73 8.24 -22.46
N THR A 197 13.82 9.05 -23.02
CA THR A 197 13.77 10.49 -22.77
C THR A 197 13.50 10.77 -21.29
N LEU A 198 12.52 10.08 -20.71
CA LEU A 198 12.19 10.20 -19.28
C LEU A 198 13.36 9.75 -18.38
N GLU A 199 14.06 8.67 -18.74
CA GLU A 199 15.27 8.23 -18.03
C GLU A 199 16.39 9.26 -18.07
N GLU A 200 16.55 9.99 -19.18
CA GLU A 200 17.55 11.05 -19.31
C GLU A 200 17.14 12.30 -18.50
N GLU A 201 15.87 12.65 -18.51
CA GLU A 201 15.33 13.76 -17.72
C GLU A 201 15.50 13.53 -16.22
N ILE A 202 15.12 12.34 -15.72
CA ILE A 202 15.20 12.03 -14.28
C ILE A 202 16.66 11.99 -13.78
N LYS A 203 17.61 11.62 -14.63
CA LYS A 203 19.05 11.64 -14.33
C LYS A 203 19.58 13.05 -14.10
N ASN A 204 18.89 14.11 -14.54
CA ASN A 204 19.29 15.49 -14.29
C ASN A 204 19.05 15.94 -12.84
N ILE A 205 18.21 15.23 -12.07
CA ILE A 205 17.98 15.55 -10.65
C ILE A 205 19.30 15.55 -9.86
N LYS A 206 20.19 14.59 -10.13
CA LYS A 206 21.50 14.51 -9.45
C LYS A 206 22.42 15.70 -9.73
N THR A 207 22.17 16.48 -10.78
CA THR A 207 22.94 17.68 -11.12
C THR A 207 22.37 18.94 -10.49
N GLY A 208 21.25 18.83 -9.76
CA GLY A 208 20.55 19.94 -9.13
C GLY A 208 19.42 20.53 -9.96
N VAL A 209 19.03 19.86 -11.05
CA VAL A 209 17.94 20.32 -11.93
C VAL A 209 16.69 19.49 -11.65
N ALA A 210 15.65 20.13 -11.10
CA ALA A 210 14.35 19.49 -10.90
C ALA A 210 13.63 19.28 -12.24
N ILE A 211 12.91 18.17 -12.36
CA ILE A 211 11.99 17.94 -13.47
C ILE A 211 10.60 18.49 -13.12
N TYR A 212 9.89 18.97 -14.13
CA TYR A 212 8.53 19.47 -13.94
C TYR A 212 7.54 18.32 -13.90
N ASP A 213 6.67 18.34 -12.89
CA ASP A 213 5.47 17.50 -12.85
C ASP A 213 4.23 18.39 -12.76
N SER A 214 3.17 17.97 -13.44
CA SER A 214 1.85 18.60 -13.34
C SER A 214 1.21 18.43 -11.96
N ASN A 215 1.55 17.34 -11.26
CA ASN A 215 1.18 17.13 -9.87
C ASN A 215 2.10 17.95 -8.96
N SER A 216 1.50 18.86 -8.18
CA SER A 216 2.23 19.76 -7.29
C SER A 216 3.08 19.05 -6.23
N THR A 217 2.66 17.86 -5.78
CA THR A 217 3.37 17.05 -4.80
C THR A 217 4.65 16.46 -5.40
N TYR A 218 4.56 15.90 -6.61
CA TYR A 218 5.74 15.38 -7.32
C TYR A 218 6.70 16.49 -7.74
N ASN A 219 6.19 17.65 -8.14
CA ASN A 219 7.04 18.80 -8.45
C ASN A 219 7.87 19.25 -7.22
N LYS A 220 7.24 19.31 -6.04
CA LYS A 220 7.93 19.58 -4.77
C LYS A 220 8.93 18.46 -4.42
N LEU A 221 8.56 17.19 -4.64
CA LEU A 221 9.47 16.04 -4.46
C LEU A 221 10.71 16.21 -5.34
N TYR A 222 10.56 16.39 -6.64
CA TYR A 222 11.69 16.54 -7.56
C TYR A 222 12.57 17.74 -7.24
N THR A 223 11.96 18.84 -6.76
CA THR A 223 12.71 20.00 -6.26
C THR A 223 13.54 19.65 -5.03
N LEU A 224 12.97 18.92 -4.06
CA LEU A 224 13.67 18.47 -2.86
C LEU A 224 14.80 17.48 -3.20
N LEU A 225 14.56 16.54 -4.11
CA LEU A 225 15.58 15.58 -4.59
C LEU A 225 16.72 16.29 -5.31
N ALA A 226 16.41 17.28 -6.16
CA ALA A 226 17.41 18.06 -6.89
C ALA A 226 18.27 18.91 -5.95
N ARG A 227 17.65 19.56 -4.95
CA ARG A 227 18.38 20.32 -3.92
C ARG A 227 19.41 19.45 -3.19
N ASN A 228 19.07 18.19 -2.93
CA ASN A 228 19.94 17.21 -2.28
C ASN A 228 20.80 16.40 -3.26
N LYS A 229 20.70 16.68 -4.58
CA LYS A 229 21.43 15.99 -5.66
C LYS A 229 21.30 14.46 -5.59
N VAL A 230 20.11 13.97 -5.26
CA VAL A 230 19.80 12.54 -5.17
C VAL A 230 19.95 11.90 -6.55
N GLU A 231 20.57 10.72 -6.61
CA GLU A 231 20.60 9.93 -7.85
C GLU A 231 19.23 9.30 -8.08
N CYS A 232 18.65 9.47 -9.27
CA CYS A 232 17.33 8.95 -9.58
C CYS A 232 17.40 7.87 -10.65
N TYR A 233 16.65 6.81 -10.41
CA TYR A 233 16.36 5.74 -11.34
C TYR A 233 14.88 5.74 -11.63
N MET A 234 14.51 5.29 -12.81
CA MET A 234 13.14 5.09 -13.21
C MET A 234 12.75 3.64 -12.97
N GLU A 235 11.57 3.37 -12.43
CA GLU A 235 11.02 2.01 -12.39
C GLU A 235 10.95 1.42 -13.80
N ASP A 236 11.33 0.15 -13.93
CA ASP A 236 11.26 -0.54 -15.20
C ASP A 236 9.81 -0.92 -15.55
N LEU A 237 9.29 -0.33 -16.63
CA LEU A 237 8.06 -0.74 -17.28
C LEU A 237 8.41 -1.31 -18.66
N THR A 238 8.11 -2.59 -18.88
CA THR A 238 8.30 -3.22 -20.19
C THR A 238 7.18 -2.79 -21.15
N TYR A 239 7.47 -2.82 -22.45
CA TYR A 239 6.48 -2.52 -23.49
C TYR A 239 5.26 -3.44 -23.39
N ASP A 240 5.48 -4.75 -23.17
CA ASP A 240 4.39 -5.72 -23.05
C ASP A 240 3.46 -5.40 -21.88
N ASN A 241 4.02 -5.10 -20.70
CA ASN A 241 3.22 -4.74 -19.52
C ASN A 241 2.48 -3.42 -19.75
N TRP A 242 3.18 -2.41 -20.27
CA TRP A 242 2.56 -1.14 -20.65
C TRP A 242 1.40 -1.33 -21.62
N LYS A 243 1.58 -2.18 -22.65
CA LYS A 243 0.57 -2.45 -23.67
C LYS A 243 -0.63 -3.20 -23.10
N GLU A 244 -0.41 -4.15 -22.20
CA GLU A 244 -1.49 -4.82 -21.47
C GLU A 244 -2.34 -3.82 -20.66
N ILE A 245 -1.68 -2.88 -19.97
CA ILE A 245 -2.37 -1.84 -19.19
C ILE A 245 -3.17 -0.91 -20.11
N VAL A 246 -2.56 -0.39 -21.18
CA VAL A 246 -3.23 0.50 -22.15
C VAL A 246 -4.43 -0.19 -22.80
N ASN A 247 -4.26 -1.45 -23.22
CA ASN A 247 -5.36 -2.21 -23.83
C ASN A 247 -6.51 -2.43 -22.84
N PHE A 248 -6.19 -2.67 -21.56
CA PHE A 248 -7.19 -2.83 -20.52
C PHE A 248 -7.92 -1.51 -20.21
N ASP A 249 -7.20 -0.39 -20.13
CA ASP A 249 -7.79 0.93 -19.91
C ASP A 249 -8.73 1.33 -21.06
N ALA A 250 -8.39 0.97 -22.29
CA ALA A 250 -9.21 1.20 -23.48
C ALA A 250 -10.57 0.45 -23.46
N LEU A 251 -10.71 -0.61 -22.65
CA LEU A 251 -12.00 -1.29 -22.46
C LEU A 251 -12.97 -0.48 -21.59
N GLU A 252 -12.48 0.56 -20.90
CA GLU A 252 -13.25 1.41 -19.99
C GLU A 252 -14.10 0.61 -18.98
N VAL A 253 -13.61 -0.54 -18.49
CA VAL A 253 -14.39 -1.49 -17.67
C VAL A 253 -15.01 -0.83 -16.44
N ASN A 254 -14.28 0.06 -15.78
CA ASN A 254 -14.79 0.80 -14.63
C ASN A 254 -15.97 1.71 -15.01
N LYS A 255 -15.88 2.41 -16.15
CA LYS A 255 -16.97 3.24 -16.67
C LYS A 255 -18.19 2.39 -17.03
N LEU A 256 -17.97 1.23 -17.64
CA LEU A 256 -19.05 0.27 -17.93
C LEU A 256 -19.73 -0.21 -16.64
N ALA A 257 -18.97 -0.56 -15.60
CA ALA A 257 -19.52 -0.89 -14.29
C ALA A 257 -20.38 0.26 -13.74
N ARG A 258 -19.88 1.50 -13.77
CA ARG A 258 -20.66 2.68 -13.34
C ARG A 258 -21.97 2.85 -14.12
N LEU A 259 -21.99 2.57 -15.42
CA LEU A 259 -23.23 2.61 -16.21
C LEU A 259 -24.24 1.54 -15.74
N TYR A 260 -23.79 0.32 -15.45
CA TYR A 260 -24.66 -0.70 -14.88
C TYR A 260 -25.20 -0.31 -13.50
N PHE A 261 -24.36 0.32 -12.67
CA PHE A 261 -24.78 0.89 -11.40
C PHE A 261 -25.90 1.91 -11.62
N LEU A 262 -25.68 2.92 -12.45
CA LEU A 262 -26.68 3.96 -12.71
C LEU A 262 -27.99 3.43 -13.32
N ASN A 263 -27.92 2.35 -14.11
CA ASN A 263 -29.09 1.72 -14.73
C ASN A 263 -29.83 0.74 -13.81
N GLY A 264 -29.33 0.52 -12.60
CA GLY A 264 -30.01 -0.35 -11.67
C GLY A 264 -29.70 -1.84 -11.82
N ASP A 265 -28.59 -2.19 -12.47
CA ASP A 265 -28.16 -3.56 -12.76
C ASP A 265 -26.97 -3.95 -11.87
N ILE A 266 -27.29 -4.38 -10.64
CA ILE A 266 -26.29 -4.72 -9.63
C ILE A 266 -25.43 -5.93 -10.02
N GLY A 267 -26.04 -6.93 -10.68
CA GLY A 267 -25.32 -8.14 -11.07
C GLY A 267 -24.15 -7.79 -12.01
N ASN A 268 -24.45 -7.03 -13.06
CA ASN A 268 -23.42 -6.59 -14.00
C ASN A 268 -22.48 -5.55 -13.39
N TYR A 269 -22.96 -4.63 -12.55
CA TYR A 269 -22.09 -3.71 -11.81
C TYR A 269 -21.02 -4.46 -11.01
N VAL A 270 -21.43 -5.41 -10.16
CA VAL A 270 -20.50 -6.18 -9.32
C VAL A 270 -19.54 -7.00 -10.18
N MET A 271 -20.04 -7.65 -11.24
CA MET A 271 -19.22 -8.43 -12.16
C MET A 271 -18.13 -7.58 -12.82
N TYR A 272 -18.49 -6.46 -13.45
CA TYR A 272 -17.52 -5.61 -14.13
C TYR A 272 -16.61 -4.86 -13.16
N LYS A 273 -17.10 -4.46 -11.98
CA LYS A 273 -16.26 -3.85 -10.95
C LYS A 273 -15.23 -4.83 -10.41
N LYS A 274 -15.60 -6.12 -10.23
CA LYS A 274 -14.66 -7.17 -9.85
C LYS A 274 -13.61 -7.40 -10.94
N ILE A 275 -14.02 -7.52 -12.20
CA ILE A 275 -13.09 -7.60 -13.35
C ILE A 275 -12.12 -6.41 -13.32
N TYR A 276 -12.63 -5.20 -13.05
CA TYR A 276 -11.79 -4.01 -12.94
C TYR A 276 -10.76 -4.10 -11.82
N ILE A 277 -11.19 -4.37 -10.58
CA ILE A 277 -10.30 -4.44 -9.42
C ILE A 277 -9.26 -5.55 -9.60
N ASP A 278 -9.67 -6.73 -10.07
CA ASP A 278 -8.80 -7.89 -10.26
C ASP A 278 -7.72 -7.64 -11.31
N THR A 279 -8.13 -7.10 -12.46
CA THR A 279 -7.22 -6.84 -13.58
C THR A 279 -6.30 -5.66 -13.27
N PHE A 280 -6.83 -4.58 -12.69
CA PHE A 280 -6.04 -3.44 -12.24
C PHE A 280 -4.97 -3.87 -11.23
N TRP A 281 -5.35 -4.64 -10.20
CA TRP A 281 -4.39 -5.15 -9.20
C TRP A 281 -3.33 -6.06 -9.84
N LYS A 282 -3.73 -6.97 -10.73
CA LYS A 282 -2.80 -7.87 -11.41
C LYS A 282 -1.74 -7.11 -12.19
N LEU A 283 -2.15 -6.15 -13.02
CA LEU A 283 -1.26 -5.44 -13.94
C LEU A 283 -0.47 -4.34 -13.21
N ASN A 284 -1.14 -3.50 -12.41
CA ASN A 284 -0.52 -2.32 -11.81
C ASN A 284 0.18 -2.59 -10.47
N VAL A 285 -0.20 -3.64 -9.74
CA VAL A 285 0.43 -3.94 -8.45
C VAL A 285 1.27 -5.20 -8.54
N LYS A 286 0.65 -6.35 -8.81
CA LYS A 286 1.33 -7.64 -8.70
C LYS A 286 2.50 -7.78 -9.68
N GLN A 287 2.28 -7.53 -10.98
CA GLN A 287 3.33 -7.64 -12.00
C GLN A 287 4.40 -6.54 -11.87
N ARG A 288 3.98 -5.29 -11.62
CA ARG A 288 4.92 -4.17 -11.41
C ARG A 288 5.81 -4.37 -10.20
N ASP A 289 5.26 -4.79 -9.07
CA ASP A 289 6.05 -5.09 -7.86
C ASP A 289 7.10 -6.19 -8.09
N GLU A 290 6.76 -7.20 -8.90
CA GLU A 290 7.69 -8.29 -9.23
C GLU A 290 8.88 -7.76 -10.03
N HIS A 291 8.61 -7.03 -11.12
CA HIS A 291 9.66 -6.41 -11.94
C HIS A 291 10.47 -5.37 -11.14
N PHE A 292 9.81 -4.59 -10.29
CA PHE A 292 10.48 -3.63 -9.41
C PHE A 292 11.42 -4.34 -8.42
N ALA A 293 10.98 -5.45 -7.83
CA ALA A 293 11.82 -6.23 -6.91
C ALA A 293 13.06 -6.80 -7.62
N GLU A 294 12.91 -7.29 -8.86
CA GLU A 294 14.03 -7.77 -9.68
C GLU A 294 15.00 -6.64 -10.06
N GLN A 295 14.46 -5.48 -10.47
CA GLN A 295 15.24 -4.29 -10.77
C GLN A 295 16.01 -3.83 -9.54
N LEU A 296 15.36 -3.76 -8.38
CA LEU A 296 15.97 -3.33 -7.12
C LEU A 296 17.07 -4.30 -6.67
N GLU A 297 16.84 -5.61 -6.77
CA GLU A 297 17.84 -6.63 -6.48
C GLU A 297 19.11 -6.43 -7.34
N TYR A 298 18.93 -6.20 -8.64
CA TYR A 298 20.02 -5.88 -9.55
C TYR A 298 20.73 -4.57 -9.15
N LEU A 299 19.99 -3.51 -8.85
CA LEU A 299 20.55 -2.21 -8.48
C LEU A 299 21.36 -2.28 -7.18
N ILE A 300 20.83 -2.91 -6.13
CA ILE A 300 21.51 -3.09 -4.84
C ILE A 300 22.80 -3.89 -5.02
N LYS A 301 22.74 -5.00 -5.76
CA LYS A 301 23.91 -5.86 -6.01
C LYS A 301 25.04 -5.12 -6.73
N ASN A 302 24.70 -4.25 -7.69
CA ASN A 302 25.69 -3.50 -8.47
C ASN A 302 26.13 -2.19 -7.81
N ASN A 303 25.44 -1.74 -6.75
CA ASN A 303 25.75 -0.49 -6.05
C ASN A 303 25.75 -0.68 -4.52
N PRO A 304 26.67 -1.48 -3.95
CA PRO A 304 26.68 -1.79 -2.50
C PRO A 304 27.00 -0.58 -1.60
N ASP A 305 27.48 0.53 -2.16
CA ASP A 305 27.70 1.80 -1.47
C ASP A 305 26.45 2.71 -1.44
N LYS A 306 25.36 2.29 -2.07
CA LYS A 306 24.09 3.03 -2.13
C LYS A 306 23.03 2.42 -1.22
N ILE A 307 22.20 3.29 -0.68
CA ILE A 307 20.92 2.97 -0.08
C ILE A 307 19.85 3.53 -1.00
N PHE A 308 18.86 2.70 -1.33
CA PHE A 308 17.79 3.06 -2.23
C PHE A 308 16.53 3.44 -1.44
N PHE A 309 15.67 4.26 -2.02
CA PHE A 309 14.31 4.44 -1.52
C PHE A 309 13.31 4.65 -2.65
N THR A 310 12.05 4.40 -2.36
CA THR A 310 10.94 4.68 -3.27
C THR A 310 9.76 5.23 -2.48
N ILE A 311 8.86 5.92 -3.19
CA ILE A 311 7.56 6.31 -2.68
C ILE A 311 6.54 5.57 -3.52
N ARG A 312 5.60 4.87 -2.88
CA ARG A 312 4.58 4.07 -3.56
C ARG A 312 3.20 4.34 -3.03
N GLY A 313 2.21 4.19 -3.91
CA GLY A 313 0.81 4.15 -3.50
C GLY A 313 0.56 3.03 -2.50
N ILE A 314 -0.31 3.27 -1.51
CA ILE A 314 -0.64 2.29 -0.46
C ILE A 314 -1.16 0.95 -0.98
N GLY A 315 -1.68 0.89 -2.22
CA GLY A 315 -2.07 -0.36 -2.87
C GLY A 315 -0.92 -1.36 -3.08
N HIS A 316 0.33 -0.90 -3.00
CA HIS A 316 1.55 -1.72 -3.07
C HIS A 316 2.03 -2.24 -1.70
N LEU A 317 1.33 -1.91 -0.61
CA LEU A 317 1.67 -2.39 0.73
C LEU A 317 1.72 -3.91 0.77
N GLY A 318 2.85 -4.48 1.21
CA GLY A 318 3.18 -5.90 1.06
C GLY A 318 4.40 -6.13 0.15
N LEU A 319 4.86 -5.13 -0.61
CA LEU A 319 6.09 -5.22 -1.40
C LEU A 319 7.30 -5.57 -0.52
N GLU A 320 7.37 -5.06 0.71
CA GLU A 320 8.44 -5.33 1.67
C GLU A 320 8.65 -6.83 1.93
N GLU A 321 7.58 -7.64 1.95
CA GLU A 321 7.67 -9.10 2.11
C GLU A 321 8.39 -9.75 0.93
N LYS A 322 8.08 -9.32 -0.29
CA LYS A 322 8.74 -9.80 -1.51
C LYS A 322 10.23 -9.47 -1.49
N LEU A 323 10.59 -8.28 -1.00
CA LEU A 323 11.97 -7.81 -0.93
C LEU A 323 12.78 -8.56 0.13
N ILE A 324 12.21 -8.84 1.31
CA ILE A 324 12.88 -9.65 2.34
C ILE A 324 13.22 -11.04 1.80
N ASN A 325 12.29 -11.67 1.07
CA ASN A 325 12.49 -12.99 0.48
C ASN A 325 13.64 -13.01 -0.54
N ARG A 326 14.01 -11.84 -1.09
CA ARG A 326 15.16 -11.64 -1.98
C ARG A 326 16.43 -11.20 -1.23
N GLY A 327 16.41 -11.20 0.10
CA GLY A 327 17.54 -10.80 0.95
C GLY A 327 17.74 -9.29 1.06
N ILE A 328 16.71 -8.50 0.74
CA ILE A 328 16.76 -7.03 0.81
C ILE A 328 16.14 -6.59 2.14
N ASN A 329 16.99 -6.10 3.05
CA ASN A 329 16.55 -5.49 4.30
C ASN A 329 15.87 -4.16 4.01
N THR A 330 14.58 -4.12 4.35
CA THR A 330 13.68 -3.03 4.01
C THR A 330 13.24 -2.33 5.29
N ARG A 331 13.25 -1.00 5.27
CA ARG A 331 12.59 -0.17 6.26
C ARG A 331 11.43 0.52 5.59
N TYR A 332 10.26 0.50 6.18
CA TYR A 332 9.10 1.14 5.59
C TYR A 332 8.38 2.04 6.58
N ILE A 333 7.64 2.99 6.03
CA ILE A 333 6.69 3.82 6.77
C ILE A 333 5.44 3.98 5.92
N ILE A 334 4.29 3.98 6.57
CA ILE A 334 3.03 4.34 5.96
C ILE A 334 2.66 5.72 6.47
N LEU A 335 2.65 6.72 5.59
CA LEU A 335 2.27 8.07 5.96
C LEU A 335 0.75 8.14 6.08
N GLY A 336 0.26 8.67 7.21
CA GLY A 336 -1.16 8.75 7.44
C GLY A 336 -1.68 9.71 8.49
N ASN A 337 -2.95 10.09 8.41
CA ASN A 337 -3.60 11.02 9.34
C ASN A 337 -4.17 10.30 10.55
N ASP A 338 -4.60 9.04 10.39
CA ASP A 338 -5.24 8.22 11.42
C ASP A 338 -5.24 6.74 11.00
N ASP A 339 -6.17 5.96 11.57
CA ASP A 339 -6.41 4.55 11.27
C ASP A 339 -6.38 4.23 9.77
N LEU A 340 -5.51 3.30 9.36
CA LEU A 340 -5.29 2.97 7.96
C LEU A 340 -6.61 2.54 7.32
N GLU A 341 -7.38 1.70 8.01
CA GLU A 341 -8.70 1.25 7.56
C GLU A 341 -9.68 2.41 7.38
N LYS A 342 -9.52 3.52 8.12
CA LYS A 342 -10.34 4.74 7.98
C LYS A 342 -9.81 5.68 6.90
N SER A 343 -8.57 5.54 6.44
CA SER A 343 -8.02 6.36 5.35
C SER A 343 -8.14 5.72 3.97
N LEU A 344 -8.26 4.39 3.87
CA LEU A 344 -8.32 3.67 2.59
C LEU A 344 -9.71 3.67 1.93
N ILE A 345 -9.81 3.97 0.63
CA ILE A 345 -11.08 3.77 -0.09
C ILE A 345 -11.36 2.27 -0.22
N ASN A 346 -12.63 1.86 -0.35
CA ASN A 346 -12.99 0.42 -0.34
C ASN A 346 -12.21 -0.44 -1.36
N GLN A 347 -11.90 0.10 -2.54
CA GLN A 347 -11.10 -0.61 -3.56
C GLN A 347 -9.65 -0.83 -3.11
N GLN A 348 -9.05 0.14 -2.40
CA GLN A 348 -7.70 0.01 -1.85
C GLN A 348 -7.66 -1.02 -0.73
N ILE A 349 -8.70 -1.11 0.11
CA ILE A 349 -8.82 -2.17 1.13
C ILE A 349 -8.71 -3.54 0.46
N ILE A 350 -9.47 -3.77 -0.62
CA ILE A 350 -9.43 -5.03 -1.37
C ILE A 350 -8.01 -5.31 -1.90
N GLN A 351 -7.35 -4.31 -2.48
CA GLN A 351 -5.99 -4.44 -3.03
C GLN A 351 -4.95 -4.76 -1.96
N VAL A 352 -4.96 -4.03 -0.83
CA VAL A 352 -4.06 -4.24 0.30
C VAL A 352 -4.26 -5.62 0.90
N CYS A 353 -5.52 -6.02 1.16
CA CYS A 353 -5.81 -7.37 1.65
C CYS A 353 -5.24 -8.45 0.72
N ARG A 354 -5.43 -8.31 -0.60
CA ARG A 354 -4.89 -9.26 -1.58
C ARG A 354 -3.37 -9.29 -1.62
N ASN A 355 -2.70 -8.15 -1.44
CA ASN A 355 -1.24 -8.10 -1.46
C ASN A 355 -0.61 -8.65 -0.16
N LEU A 356 -1.35 -8.56 0.96
CA LEU A 356 -0.95 -9.11 2.26
C LEU A 356 -1.46 -10.54 2.52
N ASP A 357 -1.99 -11.21 1.50
CA ASP A 357 -2.59 -12.55 1.58
C ASP A 357 -3.66 -12.67 2.69
N VAL A 358 -4.46 -11.61 2.87
CA VAL A 358 -5.60 -11.56 3.79
C VAL A 358 -6.87 -11.96 3.04
N GLU A 359 -7.53 -13.00 3.52
CA GLU A 359 -8.80 -13.47 2.96
C GLU A 359 -9.93 -12.49 3.32
N ILE A 360 -10.64 -12.00 2.30
CA ILE A 360 -11.86 -11.21 2.49
C ILE A 360 -13.05 -12.15 2.28
N PRO A 361 -13.93 -12.34 3.28
CA PRO A 361 -15.15 -13.12 3.10
C PRO A 361 -15.95 -12.61 1.89
N PRO A 362 -16.53 -13.48 1.03
CA PRO A 362 -17.22 -13.05 -0.19
C PRO A 362 -18.32 -12.00 0.04
N ASP A 363 -19.03 -12.13 1.17
CA ASP A 363 -20.08 -11.18 1.55
C ASP A 363 -19.53 -9.81 1.93
N GLU A 364 -18.31 -9.74 2.51
CA GLU A 364 -17.64 -8.47 2.82
C GLU A 364 -16.97 -7.87 1.59
N GLU A 365 -16.38 -8.68 0.71
CA GLU A 365 -15.87 -8.21 -0.59
C GLU A 365 -17.01 -7.56 -1.40
N LEU A 366 -18.20 -8.20 -1.42
CA LEU A 366 -19.39 -7.63 -2.05
C LEU A 366 -19.81 -6.30 -1.42
N LYS A 367 -19.70 -6.17 -0.08
CA LYS A 367 -20.01 -4.91 0.63
C LYS A 367 -19.06 -3.79 0.21
N LEU A 368 -17.76 -4.08 0.16
CA LEU A 368 -16.72 -3.14 -0.24
C LEU A 368 -16.93 -2.69 -1.70
N ILE A 369 -17.26 -3.62 -2.59
CA ILE A 369 -17.58 -3.31 -3.99
C ILE A 369 -18.79 -2.38 -4.06
N LEU A 370 -19.93 -2.77 -3.48
CA LEU A 370 -21.17 -1.97 -3.53
C LEU A 370 -21.02 -0.60 -2.87
N GLY A 371 -20.37 -0.55 -1.70
CA GLY A 371 -20.13 0.70 -0.97
C GLY A 371 -19.15 1.63 -1.70
N GLY A 372 -18.20 1.08 -2.47
CA GLY A 372 -17.16 1.87 -3.14
C GLY A 372 -17.70 2.89 -4.14
N GLU A 373 -18.81 2.60 -4.83
CA GLU A 373 -19.39 3.58 -5.76
C GLU A 373 -20.10 4.72 -5.03
N PHE A 374 -20.87 4.41 -3.99
CA PHE A 374 -21.46 5.43 -3.13
C PHE A 374 -20.39 6.31 -2.47
N GLU A 375 -19.29 5.69 -2.07
CA GLU A 375 -18.14 6.39 -1.50
C GLU A 375 -17.55 7.40 -2.48
N GLU A 376 -17.34 7.01 -3.74
CA GLU A 376 -16.85 7.91 -4.79
C GLU A 376 -17.79 9.10 -5.02
N PHE A 377 -19.10 8.86 -5.08
CA PHE A 377 -20.10 9.91 -5.28
C PHE A 377 -20.16 10.91 -4.12
N ILE A 378 -20.22 10.43 -2.88
CA ILE A 378 -20.25 11.27 -1.68
C ILE A 378 -18.95 12.06 -1.57
N ARG A 379 -17.80 11.40 -1.72
CA ARG A 379 -16.49 12.04 -1.61
C ARG A 379 -16.35 13.16 -2.64
N ALA A 380 -16.69 12.88 -3.90
CA ALA A 380 -16.64 13.88 -4.96
C ALA A 380 -17.60 15.06 -4.68
N TYR A 381 -18.79 14.79 -4.15
CA TYR A 381 -19.72 15.84 -3.72
C TYR A 381 -19.13 16.73 -2.62
N LEU A 382 -18.62 16.13 -1.54
CA LEU A 382 -18.05 16.85 -0.41
C LEU A 382 -16.87 17.73 -0.85
N MET A 383 -16.04 17.24 -1.77
CA MET A 383 -14.96 18.03 -2.39
C MET A 383 -15.50 19.22 -3.19
N LEU A 384 -16.60 19.04 -3.95
CA LEU A 384 -17.28 20.17 -4.62
C LEU A 384 -17.90 21.17 -3.65
N CYS A 385 -18.19 20.76 -2.42
CA CYS A 385 -18.63 21.60 -1.32
C CYS A 385 -17.48 22.26 -0.53
N GLY A 386 -16.23 22.11 -1.00
CA GLY A 386 -15.06 22.75 -0.42
C GLY A 386 -14.39 21.97 0.71
N ARG A 387 -14.75 20.69 0.93
CA ARG A 387 -13.97 19.80 1.80
C ARG A 387 -12.66 19.43 1.11
N ASN A 388 -11.58 19.35 1.88
CA ASN A 388 -10.37 18.70 1.38
C ASN A 388 -10.60 17.18 1.26
N ILE A 389 -9.70 16.48 0.56
CA ILE A 389 -9.87 15.06 0.27
C ILE A 389 -9.97 14.19 1.54
N LEU A 390 -9.24 14.54 2.59
CA LEU A 390 -9.21 13.80 3.85
C LEU A 390 -10.53 13.95 4.63
N GLN A 391 -11.02 15.17 4.74
CA GLN A 391 -12.33 15.47 5.32
C GLN A 391 -13.43 14.73 4.55
N ALA A 392 -13.37 14.77 3.21
CA ALA A 392 -14.34 14.09 2.37
C ALA A 392 -14.31 12.56 2.58
N ILE A 393 -13.14 11.94 2.71
CA ILE A 393 -13.01 10.49 3.01
C ILE A 393 -13.63 10.16 4.38
N ALA A 394 -13.26 10.90 5.43
CA ALA A 394 -13.72 10.63 6.79
C ALA A 394 -15.25 10.80 6.95
N GLU A 395 -15.81 11.88 6.40
CA GLU A 395 -17.26 12.13 6.41
C GLU A 395 -18.01 11.06 5.60
N THR A 396 -17.49 10.68 4.43
CA THR A 396 -18.08 9.62 3.60
C THR A 396 -18.17 8.29 4.35
N LYS A 397 -17.09 7.88 5.01
CA LYS A 397 -17.07 6.62 5.76
C LYS A 397 -18.05 6.62 6.93
N THR A 398 -18.17 7.74 7.63
CA THR A 398 -19.13 7.90 8.73
C THR A 398 -20.57 7.74 8.23
N LEU A 399 -20.89 8.26 7.06
CA LEU A 399 -22.21 8.09 6.45
C LEU A 399 -22.45 6.63 6.05
N LEU A 400 -21.48 5.99 5.39
CA LEU A 400 -21.63 4.63 4.88
C LEU A 400 -21.56 3.55 5.97
N SER A 401 -20.88 3.79 7.10
CA SER A 401 -20.79 2.82 8.20
C SER A 401 -22.14 2.52 8.84
N ASN A 402 -23.10 3.43 8.71
CA ASN A 402 -24.43 3.28 9.28
C ASN A 402 -25.40 2.48 8.39
N LEU A 403 -24.96 2.04 7.19
CA LEU A 403 -25.80 1.37 6.21
C LEU A 403 -25.56 -0.15 6.18
N SER A 404 -26.64 -0.94 6.30
CA SER A 404 -26.58 -2.39 6.07
C SER A 404 -26.49 -2.72 4.58
N LYS A 405 -26.14 -3.97 4.23
CA LYS A 405 -26.11 -4.46 2.83
C LYS A 405 -27.46 -4.32 2.15
N GLU A 406 -28.53 -4.66 2.87
CA GLU A 406 -29.91 -4.51 2.45
C GLU A 406 -30.21 -3.03 2.19
N LYS A 407 -29.81 -2.15 3.11
CA LYS A 407 -30.06 -0.72 2.97
C LYS A 407 -29.29 -0.09 1.81
N ILE A 408 -28.05 -0.50 1.57
CA ILE A 408 -27.26 -0.09 0.41
C ILE A 408 -27.98 -0.49 -0.90
N ARG A 409 -28.56 -1.70 -0.95
CA ARG A 409 -29.37 -2.16 -2.10
C ARG A 409 -30.68 -1.39 -2.25
N GLU A 410 -31.33 -1.01 -1.15
CA GLU A 410 -32.53 -0.16 -1.17
C GLU A 410 -32.23 1.24 -1.67
N LEU A 411 -31.21 1.90 -1.11
CA LEU A 411 -30.70 3.21 -1.52
C LEU A 411 -30.38 3.23 -3.01
N PHE A 412 -29.78 2.15 -3.50
CA PHE A 412 -29.52 1.98 -4.91
C PHE A 412 -30.80 1.98 -5.76
N ASN A 413 -31.82 1.22 -5.36
CA ASN A 413 -33.11 1.21 -6.06
C ASN A 413 -33.78 2.59 -6.01
N GLU A 414 -33.60 3.33 -4.93
CA GLU A 414 -34.07 4.71 -4.80
C GLU A 414 -33.31 5.66 -5.75
N VAL A 415 -31.99 5.56 -5.81
CA VAL A 415 -31.16 6.31 -6.78
C VAL A 415 -31.64 6.00 -8.20
N LYS A 416 -31.81 4.72 -8.56
CA LYS A 416 -32.34 4.29 -9.86
C LYS A 416 -33.68 4.95 -10.15
N LYS A 417 -34.62 4.86 -9.20
CA LYS A 417 -35.96 5.45 -9.32
C LYS A 417 -35.86 6.97 -9.54
N LYS A 418 -35.14 7.70 -8.69
CA LYS A 418 -35.00 9.16 -8.80
C LYS A 418 -34.27 9.58 -10.07
N VAL A 419 -33.22 8.89 -10.49
CA VAL A 419 -32.54 9.16 -11.77
C VAL A 419 -33.50 8.93 -12.93
N SER A 420 -34.30 7.87 -12.89
CA SER A 420 -35.29 7.58 -13.94
C SER A 420 -36.43 8.61 -14.00
N GLU A 421 -36.92 9.08 -12.85
CA GLU A 421 -37.94 10.11 -12.72
C GLU A 421 -37.44 11.50 -13.14
N ASN A 422 -36.12 11.72 -13.06
CA ASN A 422 -35.47 12.97 -13.43
C ASN A 422 -34.73 12.90 -14.79
N LYS A 423 -35.05 11.93 -15.65
CA LYS A 423 -34.51 11.86 -17.02
C LYS A 423 -34.78 13.18 -17.76
N GLY A 424 -33.71 13.89 -18.11
CA GLY A 424 -33.74 15.21 -18.76
C GLY A 424 -33.63 16.43 -17.84
N LYS A 425 -33.64 16.25 -16.51
CA LYS A 425 -33.42 17.31 -15.51
C LYS A 425 -32.04 17.28 -14.87
N ILE A 426 -31.43 16.09 -14.75
CA ILE A 426 -30.03 15.96 -14.34
C ILE A 426 -29.18 16.30 -15.57
N THR A 427 -28.69 17.53 -15.61
CA THR A 427 -27.98 18.09 -16.75
C THR A 427 -26.46 18.04 -16.58
N ASP A 428 -25.97 17.88 -15.35
CA ASP A 428 -24.56 17.74 -15.06
C ASP A 428 -24.26 16.73 -13.93
N GLN A 429 -22.97 16.38 -13.82
CA GLN A 429 -22.45 15.43 -12.84
C GLN A 429 -22.62 15.91 -11.39
N LYS A 430 -22.67 17.23 -11.16
CA LYS A 430 -22.82 17.82 -9.82
C LYS A 430 -24.24 17.65 -9.30
N GLU A 431 -25.25 17.70 -10.17
CA GLU A 431 -26.65 17.40 -9.83
C GLU A 431 -26.84 15.93 -9.47
N LEU A 432 -26.18 15.02 -10.20
CA LEU A 432 -26.19 13.59 -9.88
C LEU A 432 -25.55 13.34 -8.50
N TYR A 433 -24.42 13.98 -8.23
CA TYR A 433 -23.73 13.88 -6.94
C TYR A 433 -24.59 14.39 -5.78
N LYS A 434 -25.23 15.55 -5.95
CA LYS A 434 -26.18 16.11 -4.97
C LYS A 434 -27.33 15.17 -4.69
N LEU A 435 -27.93 14.61 -5.74
CA LEU A 435 -29.06 13.69 -5.61
C LEU A 435 -28.67 12.46 -4.79
N ILE A 436 -27.60 11.77 -5.20
CA ILE A 436 -27.11 10.56 -4.52
C ILE A 436 -26.75 10.87 -3.06
N TYR A 437 -26.02 11.96 -2.82
CA TYR A 437 -25.67 12.39 -1.46
C TYR A 437 -26.92 12.64 -0.60
N SER A 438 -27.91 13.38 -1.12
CA SER A 438 -29.13 13.72 -0.38
C SER A 438 -29.97 12.50 0.00
N ILE A 439 -29.99 11.47 -0.85
CA ILE A 439 -30.68 10.20 -0.58
C ILE A 439 -29.99 9.48 0.57
N ILE A 440 -28.66 9.40 0.53
CA ILE A 440 -27.88 8.74 1.58
C ILE A 440 -28.00 9.48 2.91
N GLU A 441 -27.87 10.81 2.90
CA GLU A 441 -27.99 11.61 4.12
C GLU A 441 -29.36 11.48 4.79
N ALA A 442 -30.45 11.39 4.00
CA ALA A 442 -31.81 11.25 4.51
C ALA A 442 -32.04 9.90 5.21
N GLU A 443 -31.36 8.84 4.80
CA GLU A 443 -31.52 7.50 5.38
C GLU A 443 -30.60 7.23 6.58
N VAL A 444 -29.57 8.05 6.76
CA VAL A 444 -28.63 7.96 7.90
C VAL A 444 -29.10 8.77 9.12
N LYS A 445 -30.01 9.74 8.93
CA LYS A 445 -30.63 10.56 9.99
C LYS A 445 -31.91 9.91 10.51
#